data_AF-A0A959FEE0-F1
#
_entry.id   AF-A0A959FEE0-F1
#
_cell.length_a   1.000
_cell.length_b   1.000
_cell.length_c   1.000
_cell.angle_alpha   90.00
_cell.angle_beta   90.00
_cell.angle_gamma   90.00
#
_symmetry.space_group_name_H-M   'P 1'
#
loop_
_entity.id
_entity.type
_entity.pdbx_description
1 polymer ?
#
loop_
_entity_poly.entity_id
_entity_poly.type
_entity_poly.pdbx_seq_one_letter_code
_entity_poly.pdbx_strand_id
1 'polypeptide(L)'
;YNSRPEQVQCEERQAQYQLIQSVLDTIQRSSHLVILHHHALLKNHKPEALQDAFNTNPDAVGMTCDSSDQFDRLIYPQLVKLQDHGIQVILVGGDVGMRAKRFEYQTPEGIWLLGSGINNSLKKENKPDYVTTFAPDEVLIFRHDPVKRTLQWEFVLLNSLLN
;
A
#
# COMPACT_ATOMS: atom_id res chain seq x y z
N TYR A 1 32.77 5.30 -4.08
CA TYR A 1 32.03 6.56 -3.94
C TYR A 1 31.06 6.40 -2.76
N ASN A 2 31.44 6.93 -1.59
CA ASN A 2 30.57 6.96 -0.41
C ASN A 2 29.76 8.26 -0.44
N SER A 3 28.72 8.32 -1.25
CA SER A 3 27.66 9.29 -1.02
C SER A 3 26.87 8.77 0.17
N ARG A 4 27.05 9.38 1.35
CA ARG A 4 26.07 9.23 2.43
C ARG A 4 24.70 9.55 1.82
N PRO A 5 23.68 8.68 1.99
CA PRO A 5 22.36 8.99 1.49
C PRO A 5 21.96 10.36 2.02
N GLU A 6 21.47 11.21 1.13
CA GLU A 6 21.11 12.58 1.43
C GLU A 6 20.14 12.54 2.62
N GLN A 7 20.54 13.13 3.74
CA GLN A 7 19.78 13.16 5.00
C GLN A 7 18.61 14.13 4.85
N VAL A 8 17.67 13.80 3.97
CA VAL A 8 16.49 14.60 3.69
C VAL A 8 15.42 14.21 4.70
N GLN A 9 14.91 15.20 5.43
CA GLN A 9 13.72 15.08 6.28
C GLN A 9 13.82 13.98 7.35
N CYS A 10 14.96 13.88 8.04
CA CYS A 10 15.18 12.84 9.05
C CYS A 10 14.19 12.92 10.22
N GLU A 11 13.84 14.13 10.64
CA GLU A 11 12.90 14.34 11.74
C GLU A 11 11.49 13.89 11.35
N GLU A 12 11.03 14.23 10.14
CA GLU A 12 9.72 13.83 9.64
C GLU A 12 9.63 12.31 9.42
N ARG A 13 10.68 11.70 8.89
CA ARG A 13 10.76 10.24 8.73
C ARG A 13 10.74 9.52 10.08
N GLN A 14 11.50 10.03 11.05
CA GLN A 14 11.50 9.50 12.41
C GLN A 14 10.12 9.66 13.07
N ALA A 15 9.44 10.79 12.88
CA ALA A 15 8.10 11.04 13.40
C ALA A 15 7.06 10.09 12.76
N GLN A 16 7.13 9.85 11.45
CA GLN A 16 6.27 8.87 10.78
C GLN A 16 6.52 7.45 11.30
N TYR A 17 7.78 7.05 11.48
CA TYR A 17 8.12 5.77 12.07
C TYR A 17 7.55 5.62 13.49
N GLN A 18 7.72 6.62 14.36
CA GLN A 18 7.18 6.62 15.72
C GLN A 18 5.65 6.57 15.76
N LEU A 19 4.97 7.27 14.84
CA LEU A 19 3.52 7.17 14.71
C LEU A 19 3.09 5.74 14.39
N ILE A 20 3.74 5.11 13.41
CA ILE A 20 3.45 3.72 13.04
C ILE A 20 3.67 2.81 14.26
N GLN A 21 4.83 2.89 14.91
CA GLN A 21 5.13 2.08 16.11
C GLN A 21 4.07 2.27 17.19
N SER A 22 3.69 3.52 17.49
CA SER A 22 2.69 3.82 18.52
C SER A 22 1.33 3.18 18.20
N VAL A 23 0.92 3.16 16.93
CA VAL A 23 -0.32 2.48 16.51
C VAL A 23 -0.18 0.96 16.64
N LEU A 24 0.91 0.38 16.16
CA LEU A 24 1.13 -1.07 16.18
C LEU A 24 1.24 -1.61 17.62
N ASP A 25 1.82 -0.85 18.54
CA ASP A 25 1.99 -1.23 19.94
C ASP A 25 0.68 -1.13 20.74
N THR A 26 -0.22 -0.22 20.36
CA THR A 26 -1.42 0.10 21.16
C THR A 26 -2.72 -0.46 20.59
N ILE A 27 -2.71 -0.97 19.35
CA ILE A 27 -3.90 -1.54 18.72
C ILE A 27 -4.28 -2.88 19.40
N GLN A 28 -5.22 -2.82 20.35
CA GLN A 28 -5.65 -4.00 21.12
C GLN A 28 -7.13 -4.36 20.93
N ARG A 29 -7.97 -3.41 20.52
CA ARG A 29 -9.44 -3.61 20.43
C ARG A 29 -10.00 -3.55 19.01
N SER A 30 -9.19 -3.15 18.03
CA SER A 30 -9.60 -3.14 16.63
C SER A 30 -9.53 -4.54 16.06
N SER A 31 -10.48 -4.92 15.20
CA SER A 31 -10.40 -6.19 14.45
C SER A 31 -9.58 -6.07 13.16
N HIS A 32 -9.31 -4.84 12.71
CA HIS A 32 -8.58 -4.57 11.48
C HIS A 32 -7.59 -3.44 11.68
N LEU A 33 -6.47 -3.51 10.95
CA LEU A 33 -5.55 -2.42 10.70
C LEU A 33 -5.51 -2.16 9.19
N VAL A 34 -5.90 -0.96 8.78
CA VAL A 34 -5.82 -0.54 7.37
C VAL A 34 -4.74 0.55 7.23
N ILE A 35 -3.73 0.30 6.41
CA ILE A 35 -2.65 1.24 6.12
C ILE A 35 -2.83 1.75 4.69
N LEU A 36 -3.08 3.05 4.55
CA LEU A 36 -3.15 3.72 3.25
C LEU A 36 -1.78 4.31 2.90
N HIS A 37 -1.27 4.01 1.71
CA HIS A 37 0.02 4.52 1.25
C HIS A 37 -0.01 4.84 -0.24
N HIS A 38 0.88 5.72 -0.70
CA HIS A 38 0.88 6.15 -2.10
C HIS A 38 1.69 5.22 -3.01
N HIS A 39 2.96 4.94 -2.69
CA HIS A 39 3.86 4.13 -3.52
C HIS A 39 4.06 2.71 -2.96
N ALA A 40 4.68 1.81 -3.72
CA ALA A 40 4.89 0.43 -3.28
C ALA A 40 5.80 0.34 -2.04
N LEU A 41 5.23 -0.07 -0.90
CA LEU A 41 5.99 -0.34 0.34
C LEU A 41 6.58 -1.75 0.40
N LEU A 42 5.88 -2.72 -0.20
CA LEU A 42 6.18 -4.15 -0.10
C LEU A 42 6.29 -4.78 -1.50
N LYS A 43 7.23 -4.29 -2.33
CA LYS A 43 7.47 -4.82 -3.69
C LYS A 43 7.82 -6.31 -3.63
N ASN A 44 8.77 -6.69 -2.79
CA ASN A 44 9.33 -8.04 -2.72
C ASN A 44 8.41 -9.08 -2.06
N HIS A 45 7.31 -8.63 -1.44
CA HIS A 45 6.28 -9.52 -0.89
C HIS A 45 5.15 -9.78 -1.89
N LYS A 46 5.27 -9.32 -3.14
CA LYS A 46 4.31 -9.59 -4.22
C LYS A 46 4.93 -10.57 -5.23
N PRO A 47 4.11 -11.37 -5.94
CA PRO A 47 4.58 -12.16 -7.06
C PRO A 47 5.11 -11.24 -8.17
N GLU A 48 6.02 -11.76 -9.00
CA GLU A 48 6.67 -11.02 -10.10
C GLU A 48 5.67 -10.26 -10.98
N ALA A 49 4.55 -10.90 -11.32
CA ALA A 49 3.49 -10.30 -12.14
C ALA A 49 2.87 -9.02 -11.55
N LEU A 50 3.02 -8.77 -10.26
CA LEU A 50 2.49 -7.59 -9.56
C LEU A 50 3.58 -6.62 -9.08
N GLN A 51 4.86 -6.92 -9.30
CA GLN A 51 5.96 -6.05 -8.85
C GLN A 51 6.00 -4.70 -9.58
N ASP A 52 5.40 -4.65 -10.77
CA ASP A 52 5.33 -3.47 -11.62
C ASP A 52 3.97 -2.76 -11.60
N ALA A 53 3.10 -3.10 -10.66
CA ALA A 53 1.74 -2.56 -10.61
C ALA A 53 1.68 -1.06 -10.26
N PHE A 54 2.66 -0.52 -9.52
CA PHE A 54 2.73 0.92 -9.22
C PHE A 54 3.56 1.66 -10.27
N ASN A 55 3.36 2.96 -10.41
CA ASN A 55 4.24 3.82 -11.21
C ASN A 55 5.65 3.87 -10.60
N THR A 56 5.73 3.88 -9.27
CA THR A 56 6.99 3.89 -8.53
C THR A 56 7.11 2.64 -7.65
N ASN A 57 8.07 1.76 -7.99
CA ASN A 57 8.32 0.48 -7.28
C ASN A 57 9.76 0.42 -6.74
N PRO A 58 10.07 1.15 -5.65
CA PRO A 58 11.39 1.07 -5.06
C PRO A 58 11.64 -0.35 -4.53
N ASP A 59 12.89 -0.83 -4.65
CA ASP A 59 13.28 -2.13 -4.11
C ASP A 59 13.26 -2.16 -2.58
N ALA A 60 13.48 -1.00 -1.96
CA ALA A 60 13.40 -0.79 -0.53
C ALA A 60 12.88 0.63 -0.21
N VAL A 61 12.04 0.73 0.81
CA VAL A 61 11.56 2.00 1.35
C VAL A 61 12.17 2.20 2.73
N GLY A 62 13.05 3.18 2.88
CA GLY A 62 13.65 3.49 4.17
C GLY A 62 12.66 4.20 5.09
N MET A 63 12.62 3.82 6.37
CA MET A 63 11.74 4.39 7.40
C MET A 63 12.42 5.47 8.24
N THR A 64 13.72 5.36 8.46
CA THR A 64 14.50 6.34 9.22
C THR A 64 15.69 6.83 8.39
N CYS A 65 16.53 7.69 8.95
CA CYS A 65 17.77 8.10 8.30
C CYS A 65 18.91 7.07 8.39
N ASP A 66 18.68 5.95 9.07
CA ASP A 66 19.54 4.77 8.92
C ASP A 66 19.17 4.04 7.62
N SER A 67 20.16 3.82 6.75
CA SER A 67 19.96 3.14 5.47
C SER A 67 19.53 1.68 5.60
N SER A 68 19.74 1.07 6.77
CA SER A 68 19.35 -0.31 7.05
C SER A 68 17.91 -0.44 7.53
N ASP A 69 17.30 0.66 7.97
CA ASP A 69 15.94 0.75 8.50
C ASP A 69 14.93 0.81 7.36
N GLN A 70 14.58 -0.35 6.81
CA GLN A 70 13.63 -0.49 5.70
C GLN A 70 12.25 -0.93 6.20
N PHE A 71 11.18 -0.54 5.50
CA PHE A 71 9.79 -0.84 5.90
C PHE A 71 9.55 -2.36 6.03
N ASP A 72 10.01 -3.14 5.06
CA ASP A 72 9.94 -4.61 5.05
C ASP A 72 10.72 -5.25 6.21
N ARG A 73 11.79 -4.62 6.69
CA ARG A 73 12.59 -5.13 7.82
C ARG A 73 12.04 -4.73 9.18
N LEU A 74 11.61 -3.47 9.32
CA LEU A 74 11.19 -2.93 10.61
C LEU A 74 9.70 -3.10 10.88
N ILE A 75 8.87 -2.81 9.87
CA ILE A 75 7.42 -2.71 10.04
C ILE A 75 6.74 -4.03 9.70
N TYR A 76 7.09 -4.67 8.57
CA TYR A 76 6.41 -5.89 8.13
C TYR A 76 6.37 -7.02 9.18
N PRO A 77 7.46 -7.34 9.92
CA PRO A 77 7.39 -8.37 10.95
C PRO A 77 6.43 -8.03 12.10
N GLN A 78 6.19 -6.75 12.37
CA GLN A 78 5.22 -6.32 13.37
C GLN A 78 3.79 -6.46 12.84
N LEU A 79 3.58 -6.17 11.56
CA LEU A 79 2.29 -6.41 10.90
C LEU A 79 1.91 -7.90 10.92
N VAL A 80 2.88 -8.78 10.68
CA VAL A 80 2.69 -10.24 10.79
C VAL A 80 2.25 -10.63 12.21
N LYS A 81 2.90 -10.09 13.25
CA LYS A 81 2.49 -10.35 14.64
C LYS A 81 1.04 -9.92 14.93
N LEU A 82 0.60 -8.78 14.40
CA LEU A 82 -0.79 -8.34 14.55
C LEU A 82 -1.77 -9.27 13.82
N GLN A 83 -1.40 -9.68 12.61
CA GLN A 83 -2.16 -10.65 11.81
C GLN A 83 -2.31 -11.99 12.55
N ASP A 84 -1.23 -12.48 13.16
CA ASP A 84 -1.21 -13.71 13.97
C ASP A 84 -2.02 -13.56 15.27
N HIS A 85 -2.13 -12.34 15.82
CA HIS A 85 -2.99 -12.02 16.96
C HIS A 85 -4.46 -11.80 16.58
N GLY A 86 -4.84 -12.06 15.33
CA GLY A 86 -6.23 -11.99 14.85
C GLY A 86 -6.71 -10.59 14.47
N ILE A 87 -5.80 -9.62 14.34
CA ILE A 87 -6.10 -8.31 13.76
C ILE A 87 -5.81 -8.40 12.26
N GLN A 88 -6.84 -8.36 11.42
CA GLN A 88 -6.65 -8.43 9.98
C GLN A 88 -5.91 -7.19 9.47
N VAL A 89 -4.76 -7.39 8.82
CA VAL A 89 -3.93 -6.31 8.27
C VAL A 89 -4.15 -6.17 6.78
N ILE A 90 -4.43 -4.94 6.34
CA ILE A 90 -4.67 -4.57 4.95
C ILE A 90 -3.82 -3.35 4.61
N LEU A 91 -2.99 -3.45 3.59
CA LEU A 91 -2.27 -2.32 3.00
C LEU A 91 -2.92 -1.96 1.67
N VAL A 92 -3.24 -0.69 1.50
CA VAL A 92 -3.87 -0.16 0.29
C VAL A 92 -2.94 0.87 -0.33
N GLY A 93 -2.42 0.52 -1.50
CA GLY A 93 -1.57 1.37 -2.32
C GLY A 93 -2.34 2.16 -3.37
N GLY A 94 -2.00 3.45 -3.49
CA GLY A 94 -2.34 4.29 -4.63
C GLY A 94 -1.34 4.16 -5.78
N ASP A 95 -1.29 5.17 -6.66
CA ASP A 95 -0.27 5.30 -7.72
C ASP A 95 -0.14 4.09 -8.67
N VAL A 96 -1.21 3.29 -8.80
CA VAL A 96 -1.25 2.13 -9.72
C VAL A 96 -1.87 2.47 -11.07
N GLY A 97 -2.78 3.46 -11.12
CA GLY A 97 -3.79 3.63 -12.18
C GLY A 97 -3.27 3.66 -13.62
N MET A 98 -2.01 4.07 -13.82
CA MET A 98 -1.38 4.12 -15.14
C MET A 98 -0.79 2.78 -15.59
N ARG A 99 -0.46 1.89 -14.67
CA ARG A 99 0.11 0.56 -14.94
C ARG A 99 -0.90 -0.59 -14.71
N ALA A 100 -1.79 -0.42 -13.74
CA ALA A 100 -2.88 -1.32 -13.43
C ALA A 100 -4.07 -0.54 -12.83
N LYS A 101 -5.31 -1.02 -13.02
CA LYS A 101 -6.48 -0.41 -12.35
C LYS A 101 -6.62 -0.85 -10.90
N ARG A 102 -6.24 -2.11 -10.68
CA ARG A 102 -6.24 -2.74 -9.38
C ARG A 102 -5.27 -3.89 -9.31
N PHE A 103 -4.96 -4.29 -8.09
CA PHE A 103 -4.55 -5.65 -7.79
C PHE A 103 -5.05 -6.02 -6.40
N GLU A 104 -5.14 -7.32 -6.17
CA GLU A 104 -5.48 -7.90 -4.88
C GLU A 104 -4.60 -9.13 -4.69
N TYR A 105 -3.86 -9.14 -3.59
CA TYR A 105 -2.93 -10.21 -3.28
C TYR A 105 -2.87 -10.40 -1.77
N GLN A 106 -2.90 -11.66 -1.34
CA GLN A 106 -2.66 -12.02 0.05
C GLN A 106 -1.28 -12.65 0.18
N THR A 107 -0.46 -12.14 1.11
CA THR A 107 0.85 -12.73 1.41
C THR A 107 0.67 -14.11 2.07
N PRO A 108 1.72 -14.97 2.09
CA PRO A 108 1.67 -16.24 2.81
C PRO A 108 1.30 -16.11 4.30
N GLU A 109 1.66 -14.99 4.92
CA GLU A 109 1.33 -14.65 6.33
C GLU A 109 -0.10 -14.11 6.50
N GLY A 110 -0.87 -14.00 5.41
CA GLY A 110 -2.28 -13.61 5.45
C GLY A 110 -2.55 -12.10 5.34
N ILE A 111 -1.52 -11.28 5.13
CA ILE A 111 -1.65 -9.82 4.99
C ILE A 111 -2.21 -9.49 3.60
N TRP A 112 -3.21 -8.62 3.53
CA TRP A 112 -3.79 -8.18 2.26
C TRP A 112 -3.02 -6.98 1.70
N LEU A 113 -2.57 -7.10 0.45
CA LEU A 113 -2.00 -6.03 -0.36
C LEU A 113 -2.98 -5.69 -1.48
N LEU A 114 -3.55 -4.49 -1.42
CA LEU A 114 -4.51 -3.99 -2.39
C LEU A 114 -3.90 -2.80 -3.14
N GLY A 115 -4.15 -2.72 -4.43
CA GLY A 115 -3.84 -1.54 -5.25
C GLY A 115 -5.11 -0.98 -5.86
N SER A 116 -5.28 0.34 -5.82
CA SER A 116 -6.38 1.03 -6.48
C SER A 116 -5.92 2.34 -7.09
N GLY A 117 -6.25 2.58 -8.35
CA GLY A 117 -5.82 3.78 -9.03
C GLY A 117 -6.62 4.08 -10.29
N ILE A 118 -6.75 5.37 -10.56
CA ILE A 118 -7.44 5.91 -11.71
C ILE A 118 -6.46 6.70 -12.57
N ASN A 119 -6.67 6.71 -13.89
CA ASN A 119 -5.86 7.54 -14.79
C ASN A 119 -6.63 8.02 -16.03
N ASN A 120 -7.94 7.80 -16.15
CA ASN A 120 -8.65 8.14 -17.39
C ASN A 120 -8.89 9.64 -17.60
N SER A 121 -8.46 10.49 -16.66
CA SER A 121 -8.32 11.94 -16.88
C SER A 121 -7.05 12.30 -17.68
N LEU A 122 -6.10 11.38 -17.82
CA LEU A 122 -4.92 11.54 -18.66
C LEU A 122 -5.31 11.51 -20.14
N LYS A 123 -4.79 12.45 -20.91
CA LYS A 123 -4.94 12.48 -22.37
C LYS A 123 -4.24 11.27 -23.00
N LYS A 124 -4.91 10.62 -23.96
CA LYS A 124 -4.34 9.45 -24.67
C LYS A 124 -3.29 9.89 -25.68
N GLU A 125 -3.40 11.11 -26.18
CA GLU A 125 -2.43 11.72 -27.08
C GLU A 125 -1.11 11.93 -26.34
N ASN A 126 0.00 11.46 -26.92
CA ASN A 126 1.34 11.56 -26.32
C ASN A 126 1.44 10.92 -24.92
N LYS A 127 0.70 9.83 -24.66
CA LYS A 127 0.84 9.07 -23.40
C LYS A 127 2.31 8.69 -23.20
N PRO A 128 2.87 8.85 -21.99
CA PRO A 128 4.18 8.30 -21.67
C PRO A 128 4.21 6.77 -21.81
N ASP A 129 5.38 6.20 -22.10
CA ASP A 129 5.55 4.75 -22.31
C ASP A 129 5.20 3.93 -21.07
N TYR A 130 5.42 4.48 -19.87
CA TYR A 130 5.08 3.83 -18.61
C TYR A 130 3.57 3.70 -18.37
N VAL A 131 2.72 4.38 -19.14
CA VAL A 131 1.27 4.22 -19.08
C VAL A 131 0.87 3.02 -19.93
N THR A 132 0.56 1.90 -19.28
CA THR A 132 0.27 0.63 -19.96
C THR A 132 -1.23 0.34 -20.08
N THR A 133 -2.09 1.11 -19.41
CA THR A 133 -3.54 0.88 -19.44
C THR A 133 -4.38 2.17 -19.44
N PHE A 134 -5.50 2.10 -20.15
CA PHE A 134 -6.64 3.04 -20.12
C PHE A 134 -7.96 2.27 -19.98
N ALA A 135 -7.94 1.11 -19.32
CA ALA A 135 -9.15 0.38 -18.98
C ALA A 135 -10.13 1.29 -18.20
N PRO A 136 -11.41 0.93 -18.05
CA PRO A 136 -12.31 1.68 -17.17
C PRO A 136 -11.72 1.86 -15.77
N ASP A 137 -11.90 3.04 -15.18
CA ASP A 137 -11.45 3.31 -13.81
C ASP A 137 -12.33 2.51 -12.83
N GLU A 138 -11.68 1.90 -11.84
CA GLU A 138 -12.32 1.20 -10.74
C GLU A 138 -12.01 1.93 -9.43
N VAL A 139 -12.92 1.87 -8.47
CA VAL A 139 -12.72 2.35 -7.10
C VAL A 139 -12.80 1.18 -6.12
N LEU A 140 -12.00 1.25 -5.07
CA LEU A 140 -12.05 0.31 -3.96
C LEU A 140 -13.06 0.78 -2.91
N ILE A 141 -14.11 0.00 -2.69
CA ILE A 141 -15.15 0.29 -1.69
C ILE A 141 -14.98 -0.64 -0.50
N PHE A 142 -14.80 -0.07 0.69
CA PHE A 142 -14.83 -0.81 1.94
C PHE A 142 -16.21 -0.77 2.60
N ARG A 143 -16.64 -1.90 3.15
CA ARG A 143 -17.83 -2.03 4.00
C ARG A 143 -17.41 -2.59 5.35
N HIS A 144 -17.53 -1.77 6.38
CA HIS A 144 -17.20 -2.15 7.75
C HIS A 144 -18.48 -2.39 8.56
N ASP A 145 -18.60 -3.58 9.15
CA ASP A 145 -19.61 -3.90 10.15
C ASP A 145 -18.90 -3.97 11.52
N PRO A 146 -19.02 -2.95 12.39
CA PRO A 146 -18.33 -2.92 13.66
C PRO A 146 -18.91 -3.89 14.69
N VAL A 147 -20.17 -4.32 14.54
CA VAL A 147 -20.82 -5.27 15.45
C VAL A 147 -20.32 -6.68 15.16
N LYS A 148 -20.29 -7.07 13.88
CA LYS A 148 -19.73 -8.35 13.44
C LYS A 148 -18.20 -8.34 13.37
N ARG A 149 -17.60 -7.16 13.47
CA ARG A 149 -16.15 -6.93 13.39
C ARG A 149 -15.58 -7.43 12.07
N THR A 150 -16.30 -7.21 10.97
CA THR A 150 -15.90 -7.63 9.62
C THR A 150 -15.65 -6.43 8.73
N LEU A 151 -14.61 -6.51 7.91
CA LEU A 151 -14.32 -5.56 6.84
C LEU A 151 -14.31 -6.31 5.51
N GLN A 152 -15.18 -5.89 4.60
CA GLN A 152 -15.26 -6.42 3.25
C GLN A 152 -14.87 -5.32 2.27
N TRP A 153 -14.34 -5.72 1.11
CA TRP A 153 -14.06 -4.78 0.04
C TRP A 153 -14.44 -5.36 -1.32
N GLU A 154 -14.63 -4.46 -2.28
CA GLU A 154 -14.77 -4.79 -3.67
C GLU A 154 -14.23 -3.67 -4.56
N PHE A 155 -13.86 -4.03 -5.78
CA PHE A 155 -13.53 -3.09 -6.83
C PHE A 155 -14.73 -2.88 -7.73
N VAL A 156 -15.15 -1.63 -7.88
CA VAL A 156 -16.36 -1.25 -8.59
C VAL A 156 -16.00 -0.27 -9.69
N LEU A 157 -16.56 -0.46 -10.88
CA LEU A 157 -16.40 0.49 -11.99
C LEU A 157 -16.87 1.88 -11.55
N LEU A 158 -16.03 2.89 -11.70
CA LEU A 158 -16.34 4.27 -11.30
C LEU A 158 -17.65 4.76 -11.95
N ASN A 159 -17.86 4.45 -13.23
CA ASN A 159 -19.06 4.85 -13.96
C ASN A 159 -20.34 4.19 -13.42
N SER A 160 -20.26 3.06 -12.72
CA SER A 160 -21.44 2.44 -12.11
C SER A 160 -21.94 3.16 -10.86
N LEU A 161 -21.17 4.14 -10.35
CA LEU A 161 -21.55 4.97 -9.19
C LEU A 161 -22.24 6.29 -9.59
N LEU A 162 -22.25 6.60 -10.88
CA LEU A 162 -22.92 7.77 -11.43
C LEU A 162 -24.31 7.33 -11.87
N ASN A 163 -25.31 7.56 -11.00
CA ASN A 163 -26.73 7.45 -11.38
C ASN A 163 -27.14 8.60 -12.28
#